data_AF-A0A4Q3FSY0-F1
#
_entry.id   AF-A0A4Q3FSY0-F1
#
_cell.length_a   1.000
_cell.length_b   1.000
_cell.length_c   1.000
_cell.angle_alpha   90.00
_cell.angle_beta   90.00
_cell.angle_gamma   90.00
#
_symmetry.space_group_name_H-M   'P 1'
#
loop_
_entity.id
_entity.type
_entity.pdbx_description
1 polymer ?
#
loop_
_entity_poly.entity_id
_entity_poly.type
_entity_poly.pdbx_seq_one_letter_code
_entity_poly.pdbx_strand_id
1 'polypeptide(L)' 'MCLKGVCIGLDFDGTVVTHNFPDMGAEIPHCIETLQRITAAGGKLILITMRSGRSLAEAVS' A
#
# COMPACT_ATOMS: atom_id res chain seq x y z
N MET A 1 19.20 6.07 3.18
CA MET A 1 18.57 6.91 2.13
C MET A 1 17.62 7.88 2.82
N CYS A 2 17.59 9.15 2.41
CA CYS A 2 16.65 10.16 2.94
C CYS A 2 15.65 10.49 1.83
N LEU A 3 14.36 10.19 2.04
CA LEU A 3 13.25 10.39 1.10
C LEU A 3 12.34 11.55 1.52
N LYS A 4 12.82 12.46 2.38
CA LYS A 4 12.04 13.63 2.82
C LYS A 4 11.57 14.46 1.63
N GLY A 5 10.27 14.73 1.58
CA GLY A 5 9.64 15.51 0.52
C GLY A 5 9.18 14.69 -0.70
N VAL A 6 9.45 13.38 -0.73
CA VAL A 6 8.96 12.47 -1.77
C VAL A 6 7.58 11.94 -1.38
N CYS A 7 6.61 12.07 -2.29
CA CYS A 7 5.29 11.44 -2.20
C CYS A 7 5.21 10.32 -3.24
N ILE A 8 4.75 9.13 -2.82
CA ILE A 8 4.65 7.93 -3.66
C ILE A 8 3.19 7.51 -3.69
N GLY A 9 2.61 7.46 -4.89
CA GLY A 9 1.32 6.82 -5.12
C GLY A 9 1.48 5.31 -5.04
N LEU A 10 0.65 4.66 -4.22
CA LEU A 10 0.71 3.24 -3.93
C LEU A 10 -0.62 2.59 -4.33
N ASP A 11 -0.58 1.73 -5.34
CA ASP A 11 -1.70 0.83 -5.64
C ASP A 11 -1.83 -0.27 -4.57
N PHE A 12 -3.01 -0.90 -4.47
CA PHE A 12 -3.32 -1.95 -3.51
C PHE A 12 -3.36 -3.36 -4.13
N ASP A 13 -4.29 -3.61 -5.06
CA ASP A 13 -4.61 -4.95 -5.58
C ASP A 13 -3.64 -5.37 -6.70
N GLY A 14 -2.72 -6.29 -6.38
CA GLY A 14 -1.61 -6.68 -7.25
C GLY A 14 -0.29 -6.00 -6.89
N THR A 15 -0.30 -5.10 -5.89
CA THR A 15 0.88 -4.35 -5.42
C THR A 15 1.18 -4.62 -3.94
N VAL A 16 0.20 -4.41 -3.06
CA VAL A 16 0.33 -4.67 -1.61
C VAL A 16 -0.10 -6.10 -1.29
N VAL A 17 -1.18 -6.54 -1.93
CA VAL A 17 -1.71 -7.90 -1.86
C VAL A 17 -1.80 -8.48 -3.26
N THR A 18 -1.92 -9.80 -3.40
CA THR A 18 -2.24 -10.43 -4.68
C THR A 18 -3.57 -9.91 -5.20
N HIS A 19 -3.74 -9.84 -6.52
CA HIS A 19 -4.98 -9.37 -7.11
C HIS A 19 -6.10 -10.42 -6.91
N ASN A 20 -7.06 -10.10 -6.03
CA ASN A 20 -8.19 -10.97 -5.73
C ASN A 20 -9.51 -10.19 -5.53
N PHE A 21 -9.61 -8.98 -6.11
CA PHE A 21 -10.79 -8.13 -5.98
C PHE A 21 -12.07 -8.89 -6.43
N PRO A 22 -13.19 -8.83 -5.68
CA PRO A 22 -13.49 -7.88 -4.59
C PRO A 22 -12.90 -8.24 -3.22
N ASP A 23 -12.44 -9.48 -3.04
CA ASP A 23 -11.89 -9.96 -1.78
C ASP A 23 -10.46 -9.45 -1.56
N MET A 24 -9.92 -9.65 -0.36
CA MET A 24 -8.52 -9.35 -0.09
C MET A 24 -7.63 -10.52 -0.56
N GLY A 25 -6.56 -10.19 -1.29
CA GLY A 25 -5.53 -11.16 -1.63
C GLY A 25 -4.58 -11.46 -0.46
N ALA A 26 -3.64 -12.37 -0.69
CA ALA A 26 -2.54 -12.59 0.25
C ALA A 26 -1.52 -11.45 0.14
N GLU A 27 -0.83 -11.12 1.24
CA GLU A 27 0.25 -10.12 1.21
C GLU A 27 1.31 -10.47 0.15
N ILE A 28 1.76 -9.47 -0.62
CA ILE A 28 2.95 -9.62 -1.47
C ILE A 28 4.18 -9.72 -0.57
N PRO A 29 5.01 -10.77 -0.68
CA PRO A 29 6.14 -10.97 0.22
C PRO A 29 7.03 -9.73 0.35
N HIS A 30 7.35 -9.35 1.59
CA HIS A 30 8.18 -8.19 1.96
C HIS A 30 7.61 -6.81 1.57
N CYS A 31 6.38 -6.71 1.07
CA CYS A 31 5.80 -5.44 0.68
C CYS A 31 5.66 -4.50 1.89
N ILE A 32 5.06 -4.98 2.99
CA ILE A 32 4.87 -4.16 4.19
C ILE A 32 6.21 -3.70 4.79
N GLU A 33 7.19 -4.60 4.89
CA GLU A 33 8.54 -4.26 5.35
C GLU A 33 9.18 -3.16 4.46
N THR A 34 8.99 -3.24 3.15
CA THR A 34 9.51 -2.25 2.20
C THR A 34 8.83 -0.89 2.37
N LEU A 35 7.51 -0.86 2.53
CA LEU A 35 6.75 0.37 2.77
C LEU A 35 7.13 1.03 4.11
N GLN A 36 7.38 0.24 5.15
CA GLN A 36 7.91 0.71 6.42
C GLN A 36 9.30 1.35 6.27
N ARG A 37 10.19 0.74 5.47
CA ARG A 37 11.52 1.33 5.19
C ARG A 37 11.42 2.65 4.42
N ILE A 38 10.47 2.78 3.50
CA ILE A 38 10.20 4.03 2.76
C ILE A 38 9.73 5.14 3.71
N THR A 39 8.76 4.84 4.58
CA THR A 39 8.24 5.81 5.54
C THR A 39 9.28 6.20 6.59
N ALA A 40 10.07 5.23 7.09
CA ALA A 40 11.20 5.49 7.99
C ALA A 40 12.28 6.38 7.35
N ALA A 41 12.48 6.29 6.03
CA ALA A 41 13.37 7.18 5.29
C ALA A 41 12.78 8.59 5.08
N GLY A 42 11.54 8.87 5.48
CA GLY A 42 10.87 10.16 5.35
C GLY A 42 10.00 10.31 4.10
N GLY A 43 9.81 9.24 3.33
CA GLY A 43 8.88 9.21 2.20
C GLY A 43 7.43 9.18 2.68
N LYS A 44 6.53 9.79 1.92
CA LYS A 44 5.08 9.76 2.16
C LYS A 44 4.42 8.79 1.19
N LEU A 45 3.64 7.85 1.70
CA LEU A 45 2.85 6.93 0.90
C LEU A 45 1.42 7.46 0.79
N ILE A 46 0.86 7.45 -0.41
CA ILE A 46 -0.52 7.83 -0.69
C ILE A 46 -1.19 6.61 -1.32
N LEU A 47 -2.18 6.04 -0.65
CA LEU A 47 -2.95 4.92 -1.21
C LEU A 47 -3.79 5.42 -2.40
N ILE A 48 -3.55 4.89 -3.58
CA ILE A 48 -4.27 5.17 -4.82
C ILE A 48 -4.89 3.85 -5.30
N THR A 49 -6.14 3.61 -4.91
CA THR A 49 -6.85 2.38 -5.21
C THR A 49 -8.25 2.67 -5.75
N MET A 50 -8.78 1.75 -6.53
CA MET A 50 -10.19 1.77 -6.96
C MET A 50 -11.14 1.21 -5.90
N ARG A 51 -10.62 0.63 -4.80
CA ARG A 51 -11.44 0.18 -3.67
C ARG A 51 -12.22 1.34 -3.06
N SER A 52 -13.45 1.06 -2.64
CA SER A 52 -14.34 2.05 -2.02
C SER A 52 -15.27 1.39 -1.02
N GLY A 53 -15.87 2.18 -0.12
CA GLY A 53 -16.78 1.68 0.90
C GLY A 53 -16.13 0.59 1.77
N ARG A 54 -16.78 -0.57 1.87
CA ARG A 54 -16.33 -1.68 2.73
C ARG A 54 -14.96 -2.23 2.33
N SER A 55 -14.72 -2.45 1.04
CA SER A 55 -13.45 -3.02 0.58
C SER A 55 -12.26 -2.09 0.79
N LEU A 56 -12.51 -0.77 0.82
CA LEU A 56 -11.51 0.23 1.22
C LEU A 56 -11.29 0.23 2.73
N ALA A 57 -12.38 0.16 3.53
CA ALA A 57 -12.26 0.09 4.98
C ALA A 57 -11.44 -1.12 5.44
N GLU A 58 -11.64 -2.28 4.80
CA GLU A 58 -10.85 -3.49 5.06
C GLU A 58 -9.37 -3.32 4.63
N ALA A 59 -9.09 -2.56 3.57
CA ALA A 59 -7.72 -2.34 3.08
C ALA A 59 -6.90 -1.37 3.96
N VAL A 60 -7.55 -0.53 4.78
CA VAL A 60 -6.89 0.50 5.61
C VAL A 60 -7.04 0.27 7.13
N SER A 61 -7.73 -0.79 7.55
CA SER A 61 -7.91 -1.19 8.94
C SER A 61 -6.67 -1.86 9.52
#